data_AF-A0A2N0ND01-F1
#
_entry.id   AF-A0A2N0ND01-F1
#
_cell.length_a   1.000
_cell.length_b   1.000
_cell.length_c   1.000
_cell.angle_alpha   90.00
_cell.angle_beta   90.00
_cell.angle_gamma   90.00
#
_symmetry.space_group_name_H-M   'P 1'
#
loop_
_entity.id
_entity.type
_entity.pdbx_description
1 polymer ?
#
loop_
_entity_poly.entity_id
_entity_poly.type
_entity_poly.pdbx_seq_one_letter_code
_entity_poly.pdbx_strand_id
1 'polypeptide(L)'
;MGNAIHVSCVSHCLRHAFGDYNRDHPKVCEKLFVFFEKLKNNLDITHYQTLKEYRKQLIFFMSHHAQKTYLNAQLNSNLLQLNSDGALLIVDYKMRILSKSSRETKSEFFGKRDWSLHSILVYTKNSKTHNFNIQAFDHWSNDTKQNAWFTASSLYSIIETLEKKSSWITTLQKL
;
A
#
# COMPACT_ATOMS: atom_id res chain seq x y z
N MET A 1 -17.62 -3.74 -2.94
CA MET A 1 -16.37 -3.27 -3.57
C MET A 1 -16.56 -1.84 -4.05
N GLY A 2 -16.19 -0.89 -3.19
CA GLY A 2 -15.95 0.52 -3.49
C GLY A 2 -14.78 0.55 -4.44
N ASN A 3 -15.16 0.72 -5.68
CA ASN A 3 -14.33 0.54 -6.83
C ASN A 3 -13.81 1.91 -7.23
N ALA A 4 -12.49 2.06 -7.34
CA ALA A 4 -11.93 3.25 -7.97
C ALA A 4 -12.62 3.46 -9.33
N ILE A 5 -13.21 4.63 -9.55
CA ILE A 5 -14.03 4.89 -10.72
C ILE A 5 -13.11 4.94 -11.94
N HIS A 6 -13.53 4.33 -13.04
CA HIS A 6 -12.80 4.44 -14.30
C HIS A 6 -12.86 5.89 -14.80
N VAL A 7 -11.70 6.41 -15.20
CA VAL A 7 -11.58 7.73 -15.79
C VAL A 7 -11.03 7.54 -17.20
N SER A 8 -11.59 8.26 -18.18
CA SER A 8 -11.12 8.22 -19.58
C SER A 8 -9.64 8.60 -19.77
N CYS A 9 -9.05 9.22 -18.75
CA CYS A 9 -7.66 9.60 -18.71
C CYS A 9 -6.79 8.48 -18.14
N VAL A 10 -5.84 7.97 -18.93
CA VAL A 10 -5.01 6.82 -18.52
C VAL A 10 -4.22 7.10 -17.23
N SER A 11 -3.62 8.29 -17.12
CA SER A 11 -2.80 8.69 -15.98
C SER A 11 -3.60 8.88 -14.69
N HIS A 12 -4.94 9.03 -14.78
CA HIS A 12 -5.81 9.19 -13.61
C HIS A 12 -6.62 7.95 -13.29
N CYS A 13 -6.58 6.92 -14.14
CA CYS A 13 -7.32 5.69 -13.91
C CYS A 13 -6.54 4.75 -12.98
N LEU A 14 -6.85 4.82 -11.69
CA LEU A 14 -6.22 3.96 -10.68
C LEU A 14 -6.37 2.48 -11.01
N ARG A 15 -7.55 2.05 -11.48
CA ARG A 15 -7.78 0.65 -11.87
C ARG A 15 -6.87 0.17 -13.01
N HIS A 16 -6.56 1.05 -13.95
CA HIS A 16 -5.62 0.74 -15.02
C HIS A 16 -4.19 0.63 -14.45
N ALA A 17 -3.79 1.58 -13.60
CA ALA A 17 -2.47 1.56 -12.96
C ALA A 17 -2.21 0.29 -12.11
N PHE A 18 -3.26 -0.29 -11.53
CA PHE A 18 -3.18 -1.54 -10.74
C PHE A 18 -3.46 -2.81 -11.55
N GLY A 19 -3.70 -2.72 -12.86
CA GLY A 19 -3.92 -3.89 -13.73
C GLY A 19 -5.30 -4.55 -13.57
N ASP A 20 -6.21 -3.94 -12.82
CA ASP A 20 -7.53 -4.49 -12.51
C ASP A 20 -8.56 -4.24 -13.63
N TYR A 21 -8.18 -3.59 -14.74
CA TYR A 21 -9.14 -3.10 -15.73
C TYR A 21 -8.56 -2.79 -17.12
N ASN A 22 -9.12 -3.46 -18.15
CA ASN A 22 -8.67 -3.41 -19.54
C ASN A 22 -9.53 -2.52 -20.47
N ARG A 23 -10.21 -1.50 -19.94
CA ARG A 23 -10.93 -0.56 -20.82
C ARG A 23 -9.98 0.44 -21.47
N ASP A 24 -10.35 0.91 -22.65
CA ASP A 24 -9.59 1.92 -23.39
C ASP A 24 -9.57 3.27 -22.66
N HIS A 25 -8.43 3.96 -22.79
CA HIS A 25 -8.20 5.30 -22.23
C HIS A 25 -7.83 6.25 -23.37
N PRO A 26 -8.81 6.83 -24.07
CA PRO A 26 -8.56 7.62 -25.28
C PRO A 26 -7.88 8.97 -25.00
N LYS A 27 -7.69 9.36 -23.73
CA LYS A 27 -7.11 10.65 -23.33
C LYS A 27 -5.80 10.48 -22.57
N VAL A 28 -4.79 11.24 -22.97
CA VAL A 28 -3.56 11.49 -22.19
C VAL A 28 -3.67 12.89 -21.61
N CYS A 29 -3.77 13.03 -20.28
CA CYS A 29 -4.10 14.33 -19.64
C CYS A 29 -2.94 14.93 -18.85
N GLU A 30 -1.77 14.30 -18.89
CA GLU A 30 -0.67 14.66 -18.01
C GLU A 30 0.15 15.80 -18.59
N LYS A 31 -0.38 17.01 -18.45
CA LYS A 31 0.25 18.27 -18.86
C LYS A 31 1.65 18.45 -18.26
N LEU A 32 1.91 17.80 -17.12
CA LEU A 32 3.17 17.85 -16.42
C LEU A 32 4.29 17.15 -17.21
N PHE A 33 4.04 15.98 -17.81
CA PHE A 33 5.05 15.33 -18.65
C PHE A 33 5.33 16.11 -19.93
N VAL A 34 4.30 16.72 -20.54
CA VAL A 34 4.47 17.65 -21.66
C VAL A 34 5.32 18.85 -21.25
N PHE A 35 5.14 19.37 -20.03
CA PHE A 35 5.98 20.43 -19.48
C PHE A 35 7.45 19.99 -19.33
N PHE A 36 7.73 18.79 -18.81
CA PHE A 36 9.10 18.27 -18.72
C PHE A 36 9.78 18.15 -20.10
N GLU A 37 9.06 17.70 -21.13
CA GLU A 37 9.60 17.66 -22.50
C GLU A 37 9.89 19.05 -23.05
N LYS A 38 8.98 20.01 -22.83
CA LYS A 38 9.21 21.42 -23.21
C LYS A 38 10.41 22.01 -22.48
N LEU A 39 10.55 21.72 -21.18
CA LEU A 39 11.65 22.23 -20.37
C LEU A 39 12.99 21.67 -20.86
N LYS A 40 13.03 20.38 -21.18
CA LYS A 40 14.21 19.73 -21.77
C LYS A 40 14.65 20.41 -23.07
N ASN A 41 13.71 20.76 -23.95
CA ASN A 41 14.03 21.39 -25.24
C ASN A 41 14.53 22.84 -25.13
N ASN A 42 14.36 23.50 -23.98
CA ASN A 42 14.76 24.89 -23.76
C ASN A 42 15.95 25.03 -22.78
N LEU A 43 16.47 23.91 -22.25
CA LEU A 43 17.60 23.90 -21.33
C LEU A 43 18.87 23.41 -22.03
N ASP A 44 20.00 23.87 -21.52
CA ASP A 44 21.30 23.33 -21.89
C ASP A 44 21.44 21.85 -21.45
N ILE A 45 22.16 21.06 -22.24
CA ILE A 45 22.43 19.63 -22.03
C ILE A 45 22.97 19.34 -20.61
N THR A 46 23.73 20.27 -20.02
CA THR A 46 24.24 20.18 -18.63
C THR A 46 23.14 19.91 -17.59
N HIS A 47 21.90 20.33 -17.83
CA HIS A 47 20.77 20.15 -16.91
C HIS A 47 19.97 18.88 -17.14
N TYR A 48 20.23 18.12 -18.21
CA TYR A 48 19.39 16.99 -18.62
C TYR A 48 19.36 15.88 -17.57
N GLN A 49 20.48 15.60 -16.91
CA GLN A 49 20.57 14.57 -15.89
C GLN A 49 19.72 14.93 -14.66
N THR A 50 19.82 16.18 -14.21
CA THR A 50 19.02 16.71 -13.11
C THR A 50 17.52 16.69 -13.43
N LEU A 51 17.14 17.09 -14.64
CA LEU A 51 15.75 17.06 -15.10
C LEU A 51 15.19 15.63 -15.13
N LYS A 52 16.00 14.66 -15.56
CA LYS A 52 15.64 13.23 -15.56
C LYS A 52 15.39 12.72 -14.13
N GLU A 53 16.22 13.13 -13.17
CA GLU A 53 16.06 12.74 -11.77
C GLU A 53 14.78 13.34 -11.16
N TYR A 54 14.49 14.62 -11.40
CA TYR A 54 13.23 15.23 -10.95
C TYR A 54 12.00 14.57 -11.56
N ARG A 55 12.03 14.23 -12.85
CA ARG A 55 10.94 13.49 -13.50
C ARG A 55 10.72 12.13 -12.82
N LYS A 56 11.79 11.42 -12.45
CA LYS A 56 11.72 10.14 -11.75
C LYS A 56 11.12 10.30 -10.35
N GLN A 57 11.54 11.31 -9.60
CA GLN A 57 10.99 11.60 -8.27
C GLN A 57 9.50 11.94 -8.33
N LEU A 58 9.09 12.73 -9.33
CA LEU A 58 7.69 13.05 -9.57
C LEU A 58 6.87 11.78 -9.89
N ILE A 59 7.35 10.92 -10.78
CA ILE A 59 6.68 9.64 -11.09
C ILE A 59 6.51 8.84 -9.80
N PHE A 60 7.56 8.70 -9.00
CA PHE A 60 7.51 7.99 -7.73
C PHE A 60 6.47 8.57 -6.77
N PHE A 61 6.43 9.90 -6.63
CA PHE A 61 5.44 10.60 -5.82
C PHE A 61 4.00 10.36 -6.29
N MET A 62 3.76 10.46 -7.61
CA MET A 62 2.43 10.25 -8.19
C MET A 62 1.98 8.79 -8.03
N SER A 63 2.87 7.82 -8.25
CA SER A 63 2.59 6.40 -8.01
C SER A 63 2.23 6.13 -6.56
N HIS A 64 2.97 6.70 -5.60
CA HIS A 64 2.66 6.56 -4.18
C HIS A 64 1.31 7.17 -3.82
N HIS A 65 1.01 8.37 -4.33
CA HIS A 65 -0.28 9.02 -4.12
C HIS A 65 -1.43 8.19 -4.70
N ALA A 66 -1.29 7.71 -5.93
CA ALA A 66 -2.26 6.86 -6.61
C ALA A 66 -2.56 5.59 -5.79
N GLN A 67 -1.50 4.93 -5.29
CA GLN A 67 -1.62 3.75 -4.43
C GLN A 67 -2.34 4.04 -3.12
N LYS A 68 -1.99 5.13 -2.44
CA LYS A 68 -2.67 5.55 -1.21
C LYS A 68 -4.16 5.81 -1.46
N THR A 69 -4.50 6.53 -2.53
CA THR A 69 -5.91 6.79 -2.89
C THR A 69 -6.66 5.49 -3.17
N TYR A 70 -6.06 4.56 -3.90
CA TYR A 70 -6.67 3.26 -4.22
C TYR A 70 -6.91 2.42 -2.96
N LEU A 71 -5.89 2.26 -2.12
CA LEU A 71 -5.98 1.51 -0.87
C LEU A 71 -7.02 2.11 0.08
N ASN A 72 -7.10 3.44 0.18
CA ASN A 72 -8.12 4.10 0.98
C ASN A 72 -9.54 3.83 0.46
N ALA A 73 -9.74 3.81 -0.86
CA ALA A 73 -11.05 3.49 -1.45
C ALA A 73 -11.44 2.03 -1.17
N GLN A 74 -10.50 1.09 -1.30
CA GLN A 74 -10.73 -0.32 -0.96
C GLN A 74 -11.00 -0.51 0.54
N LEU A 75 -10.25 0.17 1.40
CA LEU A 75 -10.46 0.12 2.84
C LEU A 75 -11.87 0.59 3.21
N ASN A 76 -12.26 1.77 2.73
CA ASN A 76 -13.60 2.33 3.00
C ASN A 76 -14.70 1.39 2.50
N SER A 77 -14.53 0.79 1.32
CA SER A 77 -15.44 -0.26 0.84
C SER A 77 -15.56 -1.42 1.81
N ASN A 78 -14.43 -2.00 2.19
CA ASN A 78 -14.41 -3.23 2.97
C ASN A 78 -14.98 -2.97 4.36
N LEU A 79 -14.71 -1.81 4.95
CA LEU A 79 -15.33 -1.38 6.21
C LEU A 79 -16.86 -1.25 6.08
N LEU A 80 -17.38 -0.70 4.98
CA LEU A 80 -18.83 -0.61 4.76
C LEU A 80 -19.48 -1.99 4.61
N GLN A 81 -18.79 -2.95 4.00
CA GLN A 81 -19.28 -4.32 3.80
C GLN A 81 -19.06 -5.24 5.01
N LEU A 82 -18.22 -4.83 5.96
CA LEU A 82 -17.89 -5.62 7.14
C LEU A 82 -19.12 -5.80 8.03
N ASN A 83 -19.48 -7.06 8.25
CA ASN A 83 -20.53 -7.50 9.16
C ASN A 83 -19.93 -8.21 10.38
N SER A 84 -20.77 -8.68 11.30
CA SER A 84 -20.31 -9.31 12.54
C SER A 84 -19.70 -10.70 12.38
N ASP A 85 -19.75 -11.28 11.18
CA ASP A 85 -19.26 -12.63 10.91
C ASP A 85 -17.96 -12.63 10.09
N GLY A 86 -17.48 -11.44 9.72
CA GLY A 86 -16.23 -11.26 8.99
C GLY A 86 -15.15 -10.52 9.79
N ALA A 87 -13.92 -10.63 9.30
CA ALA A 87 -12.80 -9.80 9.72
C ALA A 87 -12.13 -9.15 8.49
N LEU A 88 -11.66 -7.92 8.67
CA LEU A 88 -10.81 -7.22 7.72
C LEU A 88 -9.42 -7.06 8.31
N LEU A 89 -8.42 -7.63 7.66
CA LEU A 89 -7.02 -7.56 8.06
C LEU A 89 -6.30 -6.57 7.17
N ILE A 90 -5.74 -5.51 7.75
CA ILE A 90 -4.79 -4.62 7.06
C ILE A 90 -3.39 -5.05 7.46
N VAL A 91 -2.64 -5.56 6.50
CA VAL A 91 -1.26 -6.04 6.70
C VAL A 91 -0.33 -4.93 6.25
N ASP A 92 0.44 -4.34 7.17
CA ASP A 92 1.53 -3.44 6.84
C ASP A 92 2.84 -4.23 6.83
N TYR A 93 3.42 -4.35 5.64
CA TYR A 93 4.66 -5.09 5.46
C TYR A 93 5.84 -4.16 5.70
N LYS A 94 6.86 -4.65 6.40
CA LYS A 94 8.23 -4.09 6.35
C LYS A 94 8.41 -2.79 7.13
N MET A 95 8.25 -2.89 8.44
CA MET A 95 9.12 -2.13 9.33
C MET A 95 10.26 -3.06 9.78
N ARG A 96 11.51 -2.59 9.70
CA ARG A 96 12.64 -3.24 10.34
C ARG A 96 12.94 -2.42 11.57
N ILE A 97 12.77 -3.00 12.75
CA ILE A 97 13.11 -2.30 13.99
C ILE A 97 14.60 -2.48 14.20
N LEU A 98 15.36 -1.40 14.01
CA LEU A 98 16.78 -1.36 14.32
C LEU A 98 16.95 -1.13 15.82
N SER A 99 17.82 -1.92 16.47
CA SER A 99 18.02 -1.82 17.91
C SER A 99 18.85 -0.61 18.36
N LYS A 100 19.39 0.24 17.46
CA LYS A 100 20.15 1.44 17.84
C LYS A 100 19.98 2.62 16.86
N SER A 101 19.44 3.72 17.41
CA SER A 101 19.34 5.10 16.90
C SER A 101 18.11 5.48 16.04
N SER A 102 17.50 6.62 16.40
CA SER A 102 16.21 7.14 15.94
C SER A 102 16.23 7.81 14.55
N ARG A 103 17.38 7.88 13.88
CA ARG A 103 17.54 8.63 12.61
C ARG A 103 18.56 7.95 11.71
N GLU A 104 18.09 7.10 10.81
CA GLU A 104 18.85 6.59 9.66
C GLU A 104 18.10 6.90 8.36
N THR A 105 18.86 7.10 7.29
CA THR A 105 18.40 7.38 5.94
C THR A 105 17.87 6.09 5.27
N LYS A 106 16.93 6.23 4.31
CA LYS A 106 16.28 5.09 3.62
C LYS A 106 17.28 4.08 3.02
N SER A 107 18.49 4.52 2.64
CA SER A 107 19.57 3.66 2.13
C SER A 107 20.20 2.74 3.17
N GLU A 108 20.23 3.14 4.44
CA GLU A 108 20.80 2.35 5.55
C GLU A 108 19.87 1.20 5.99
N PHE A 109 18.60 1.26 5.59
CA PHE A 109 17.55 0.30 5.93
C PHE A 109 17.59 -1.02 5.14
N PHE A 110 18.07 -1.02 3.90
CA PHE A 110 17.90 -2.15 2.98
C PHE A 110 19.03 -3.20 2.99
N GLY A 111 20.00 -3.13 3.89
CA GLY A 111 21.17 -4.04 3.90
C GLY A 111 21.50 -4.75 5.22
N LYS A 112 20.94 -4.33 6.35
CA LYS A 112 21.29 -4.93 7.67
C LYS A 112 20.57 -6.27 7.89
N ARG A 113 20.96 -7.06 8.91
CA ARG A 113 20.25 -8.26 9.40
C ARG A 113 19.58 -7.89 10.73
N ASP A 114 18.28 -7.60 10.72
CA ASP A 114 17.52 -7.15 11.89
C ASP A 114 16.10 -7.69 11.83
N TRP A 115 15.36 -7.54 12.92
CA TRP A 115 14.03 -8.09 13.10
C TRP A 115 13.04 -7.54 12.09
N SER A 116 12.39 -8.44 11.36
CA SER A 116 11.30 -8.10 10.47
C SER A 116 10.02 -7.94 11.31
N LEU A 117 9.40 -6.76 11.22
CA LEU A 117 8.10 -6.47 11.82
C LEU A 117 7.01 -6.69 10.78
N HIS A 118 5.96 -7.40 11.17
CA HIS A 118 4.70 -7.49 10.44
C HIS A 118 3.59 -7.01 11.36
N SER A 119 3.10 -5.81 11.08
CA SER A 119 1.98 -5.23 11.80
C SER A 119 0.70 -5.54 11.05
N ILE A 120 -0.26 -6.14 11.74
CA ILE A 120 -1.56 -6.50 11.17
C ILE A 120 -2.63 -5.85 12.04
N LEU A 121 -3.40 -4.97 11.42
CA LEU A 121 -4.56 -4.33 12.03
C LEU A 121 -5.80 -5.14 11.67
N VAL A 122 -6.47 -5.68 12.68
CA VAL A 122 -7.68 -6.48 12.52
C VAL A 122 -8.89 -5.64 12.88
N TYR A 123 -9.80 -5.49 11.92
CA TYR A 123 -11.12 -4.93 12.11
C TYR A 123 -12.13 -6.06 12.20
N THR A 124 -12.92 -6.05 13.26
CA THR A 124 -14.13 -6.88 13.41
C THR A 124 -15.31 -5.99 13.77
N LYS A 125 -16.53 -6.48 13.61
CA LYS A 125 -17.73 -5.74 13.97
C LYS A 125 -18.47 -6.45 15.09
N ASN A 126 -18.76 -5.72 16.17
CA ASN A 126 -19.53 -6.28 17.27
C ASN A 126 -20.99 -6.52 16.82
N SER A 127 -21.53 -7.72 17.07
CA SER A 127 -22.89 -8.07 16.66
C SER A 127 -23.98 -7.30 17.41
N LYS A 128 -23.72 -6.87 18.65
CA LYS A 128 -24.69 -6.17 19.50
C LYS A 128 -24.64 -4.65 19.30
N THR A 129 -23.44 -4.08 19.31
CA THR A 129 -23.27 -2.62 19.25
C THR A 129 -23.07 -2.09 17.83
N HIS A 130 -22.83 -2.96 16.86
CA HIS A 130 -22.45 -2.61 15.47
C HIS A 130 -21.18 -1.74 15.33
N ASN A 131 -20.48 -1.47 16.43
CA ASN A 131 -19.22 -0.74 16.43
C ASN A 131 -18.08 -1.63 15.92
N PHE A 132 -17.09 -0.99 15.30
CA PHE A 132 -15.84 -1.66 14.97
C PHE A 132 -15.02 -1.91 16.22
N ASN A 133 -14.47 -3.12 16.32
CA ASN A 133 -13.38 -3.44 17.23
C ASN A 133 -12.10 -3.54 16.40
N ILE A 134 -11.06 -2.83 16.83
CA ILE A 134 -9.79 -2.69 16.12
C ILE A 134 -8.69 -3.22 17.03
N GLN A 135 -7.95 -4.22 16.56
CA GLN A 135 -6.83 -4.81 17.28
C GLN A 135 -5.58 -4.76 16.42
N ALA A 136 -4.45 -4.41 17.02
CA ALA A 136 -3.15 -4.40 16.35
C ALA A 136 -2.32 -5.58 16.84
N PHE A 137 -1.78 -6.36 15.91
CA PHE A 137 -0.88 -7.47 16.18
C PHE A 137 0.45 -7.24 15.49
N ASP A 138 1.51 -7.22 16.29
CA ASP A 138 2.87 -7.06 15.81
C ASP A 138 3.61 -8.39 15.91
N HIS A 139 4.01 -8.95 14.77
CA HIS A 139 4.81 -10.18 14.68
C HIS A 139 6.25 -9.84 14.37
N TRP A 140 7.15 -10.50 15.08
CA TRP A 140 8.59 -10.23 15.04
C TRP A 140 9.28 -11.51 14.64
N SER A 141 10.15 -11.46 13.64
CA SER A 141 10.97 -12.60 13.26
C SER A 141 12.43 -12.23 13.19
N ASN A 142 13.25 -13.13 13.72
CA ASN A 142 14.71 -13.09 13.56
C ASN A 142 15.14 -13.61 12.18
N ASP A 143 14.20 -14.17 11.40
CA ASP A 143 14.42 -14.43 9.99
C ASP A 143 14.44 -13.09 9.24
N THR A 144 15.58 -12.82 8.61
CA THR A 144 15.78 -11.68 7.72
C THR A 144 15.12 -11.91 6.37
N LYS A 145 14.74 -13.16 6.06
CA LYS A 145 14.02 -13.53 4.86
C LYS A 145 12.53 -13.35 5.06
N GLN A 146 12.10 -12.25 4.49
CA GLN A 146 10.73 -11.93 4.18
C GLN A 146 10.20 -12.92 3.11
N ASN A 147 9.66 -14.06 3.55
CA ASN A 147 9.12 -15.10 2.67
C ASN A 147 7.61 -15.30 2.91
N ALA A 148 6.94 -15.96 1.96
CA ALA A 148 5.52 -16.27 2.06
C ALA A 148 5.16 -17.06 3.33
N TRP A 149 6.12 -17.83 3.86
CA TRP A 149 5.94 -18.64 5.07
C TRP A 149 5.74 -17.76 6.32
N PHE A 150 6.55 -16.72 6.50
CA PHE A 150 6.40 -15.82 7.65
C PHE A 150 5.07 -15.04 7.59
N THR A 151 4.67 -14.58 6.41
CA THR A 151 3.37 -13.92 6.22
C THR A 151 2.20 -14.88 6.50
N ALA A 152 2.26 -16.12 6.00
CA ALA A 152 1.23 -17.11 6.28
C ALA A 152 1.16 -17.46 7.78
N SER A 153 2.32 -17.60 8.43
CA SER A 153 2.42 -17.94 9.86
C SER A 153 1.87 -16.83 10.76
N SER A 154 2.20 -15.56 10.46
CA SER A 154 1.67 -14.41 11.19
C SER A 154 0.16 -14.24 11.00
N LEU A 155 -0.36 -14.42 9.77
CA LEU A 155 -1.80 -14.42 9.52
C LEU A 155 -2.50 -15.56 10.28
N TYR A 156 -1.96 -16.78 10.23
CA TYR A 156 -2.52 -17.93 10.91
C TYR A 156 -2.60 -17.71 12.42
N SER A 157 -1.51 -17.24 13.04
CA SER A 157 -1.45 -16.89 14.47
C SER A 157 -2.56 -15.94 14.89
N ILE A 158 -2.82 -14.90 14.08
CA ILE A 158 -3.88 -13.92 14.36
C ILE A 158 -5.25 -14.57 14.27
N ILE A 159 -5.51 -15.30 13.19
CA ILE A 159 -6.79 -16.01 12.99
C ILE A 159 -7.08 -16.95 14.15
N GLU A 160 -6.02 -17.58 14.68
CA GLU A 160 -6.13 -18.45 15.86
C GLU A 160 -6.43 -17.71 17.15
N THR A 161 -5.92 -16.48 17.29
CA THR A 161 -6.10 -15.65 18.48
C THR A 161 -7.47 -14.95 18.55
N LEU A 162 -8.21 -14.86 17.43
CA LEU A 162 -9.53 -14.22 17.41
C LEU A 162 -10.54 -15.00 18.28
N GLU A 163 -11.06 -14.33 19.31
CA GLU A 163 -12.09 -14.90 20.22
C GLU A 163 -13.30 -15.48 19.46
N LYS A 164 -13.75 -14.76 18.43
CA LYS A 164 -14.78 -15.22 17.50
C LYS A 164 -14.13 -15.56 16.16
N LYS A 165 -14.24 -16.83 15.77
CA LYS A 165 -13.84 -17.26 14.41
C LYS A 165 -14.73 -16.57 13.37
N SER A 166 -14.09 -15.86 12.45
CA SER A 166 -14.78 -15.23 11.33
C SER A 166 -15.10 -16.26 10.26
N SER A 167 -16.29 -16.19 9.69
CA SER A 167 -16.73 -17.02 8.55
C SER A 167 -16.02 -16.65 7.25
N TRP A 168 -15.57 -15.40 7.14
CA TRP A 168 -14.81 -14.90 6.01
C TRP A 168 -13.80 -13.86 6.47
N ILE A 169 -12.69 -13.76 5.74
CA ILE A 169 -11.61 -12.81 6.01
C ILE A 169 -11.28 -12.10 4.71
N THR A 170 -11.20 -10.77 4.76
CA THR A 170 -10.64 -9.96 3.69
C THR A 170 -9.31 -9.40 4.14
N THR A 171 -8.28 -9.52 3.31
CA THR A 171 -6.96 -8.98 3.60
C THR A 171 -6.64 -7.84 2.64
N LEU A 172 -6.20 -6.72 3.17
CA LEU A 172 -5.64 -5.60 2.42
C LEU A 172 -4.16 -5.47 2.78
N GLN A 173 -3.29 -5.55 1.78
CA GLN A 173 -1.87 -5.33 1.97
C GLN A 173 -1.52 -3.88 1.69
N LYS A 174 -0.91 -3.23 2.68
CA LYS A 174 -0.25 -1.94 2.51
C LYS A 174 1.17 -2.23 2.01
N LEU A 175 1.48 -1.65 0.84
CA LEU A 175 2.75 -1.81 0.12
C LEU A 175 3.72 -0.67 0.47
#